data_AF-A0A257C981-F1
#
_entry.id   AF-A0A257C981-F1
#
_cell.length_a   1.000
_cell.length_b   1.000
_cell.length_c   1.000
_cell.angle_alpha   90.00
_cell.angle_beta   90.00
_cell.angle_gamma   90.00
#
_symmetry.space_group_name_H-M   'P 1'
#
loop_
_entity.id
_entity.type
_entity.pdbx_description
1 polymer ?
#
loop_
_entity_poly.entity_id
_entity_poly.type
_entity_poly.pdbx_seq_one_letter_code
_entity_poly.pdbx_strand_id
1 'polypeptide(L)'
;MPTSDEIWVANQVRLVIKNLSAIANADPRAMKDELSHYCCDRGGRKLVAERAKMCKSQMSYWLNKPAARTSLSQLLDIALAEQFDLVSLLIGKHQREPVPGSREPRRVRRMSLRADHARIHRLLVEANELGGSVTEVAQQAGVNLSTLAKHEDLYLALREQRQDAMEHAEAARRLEAIAEAEDVYARLVSSGTRPTMRAASDMTGECWRESQLRGMSLILLRFKLGEKQLKVPGRYASTGREYRSMLRAAAERLRDRFGLGPSADPLRRVPFVLT
;
A
#
# COMPACT_ATOMS: atom_id res chain seq x y z
N MET A 1 -11.77 -32.62 -0.69
CA MET A 1 -11.27 -33.18 -1.96
C MET A 1 -11.43 -32.11 -3.03
N PRO A 2 -10.43 -31.89 -3.91
CA PRO A 2 -10.57 -30.93 -5.00
C PRO A 2 -11.70 -31.36 -5.94
N THR A 3 -12.46 -30.39 -6.42
CA THR A 3 -13.55 -30.60 -7.39
C THR A 3 -13.00 -31.03 -8.75
N SER A 4 -13.81 -31.71 -9.57
CA SER A 4 -13.40 -32.12 -10.93
C SER A 4 -12.94 -30.92 -11.78
N ASP A 5 -13.56 -29.76 -11.60
CA ASP A 5 -13.20 -28.51 -12.26
C ASP A 5 -11.82 -28.01 -11.79
N GLU A 6 -11.50 -28.11 -10.50
CA GLU A 6 -10.18 -27.72 -9.96
C GLU A 6 -9.08 -28.63 -10.50
N ILE A 7 -9.36 -29.93 -10.62
CA ILE A 7 -8.43 -30.90 -11.20
C ILE A 7 -8.18 -30.58 -12.68
N TRP A 8 -9.23 -30.24 -13.44
CA TRP A 8 -9.08 -29.84 -14.85
C TRP A 8 -8.25 -28.57 -15.01
N VAL A 9 -8.54 -27.52 -14.24
CA VAL A 9 -7.77 -26.27 -14.28
C VAL A 9 -6.30 -26.52 -13.94
N ALA A 10 -6.03 -27.31 -12.89
CA ALA A 10 -4.66 -27.66 -12.50
C ALA A 10 -3.94 -28.42 -13.64
N ASN A 11 -4.63 -29.34 -14.33
CA ASN A 11 -4.09 -30.05 -15.47
C ASN A 11 -3.78 -29.12 -16.65
N GLN A 12 -4.67 -28.18 -16.99
CA GLN A 12 -4.44 -27.21 -18.05
C GLN A 12 -3.23 -26.32 -17.75
N VAL A 13 -3.10 -25.82 -16.52
CA VAL A 13 -1.93 -25.03 -16.10
C VAL A 13 -0.65 -25.86 -16.18
N ARG A 14 -0.68 -27.12 -15.75
CA ARG A 14 0.46 -28.04 -15.87
C ARG A 14 0.86 -28.25 -17.34
N LEU A 15 -0.11 -28.39 -18.24
CA LEU A 15 0.14 -28.54 -19.68
C LEU A 15 0.75 -27.26 -20.28
N VAL A 16 0.29 -26.08 -19.88
CA VAL A 16 0.90 -24.80 -20.28
C VAL A 16 2.36 -24.73 -19.83
N ILE A 17 2.65 -25.06 -18.56
CA ILE A 17 4.03 -25.07 -18.04
C ILE A 17 4.92 -26.04 -18.82
N LYS A 18 4.41 -27.24 -19.11
CA LYS A 18 5.15 -28.27 -19.87
C LYS A 18 5.46 -27.83 -21.32
N ASN A 19 4.62 -26.98 -21.90
CA ASN A 19 4.71 -26.56 -23.31
C ASN A 19 5.16 -25.10 -23.49
N LEU A 20 5.79 -24.49 -22.49
CA LEU A 20 6.22 -23.08 -22.55
C LEU A 20 7.12 -22.76 -23.75
N SER A 21 8.01 -23.68 -24.13
CA SER A 21 8.90 -23.50 -25.28
C SER A 21 8.13 -23.41 -26.60
N ALA A 22 7.11 -24.25 -26.79
CA ALA A 22 6.25 -24.22 -27.96
C ALA A 22 5.40 -22.94 -28.00
N ILE A 23 4.89 -22.51 -26.85
CA ILE A 23 4.10 -21.27 -26.72
C ILE A 23 4.98 -20.04 -27.00
N ALA A 24 6.21 -20.01 -26.49
CA ALA A 24 7.14 -18.89 -26.70
C ALA A 24 7.54 -18.71 -28.17
N ASN A 25 7.58 -19.80 -28.93
CA ASN A 25 7.92 -19.80 -30.36
C ASN A 25 6.69 -19.61 -31.27
N ALA A 26 5.48 -19.60 -30.73
CA ALA A 26 4.25 -19.38 -31.50
C ALA A 26 4.03 -17.89 -31.76
N ASP A 27 3.42 -17.55 -32.91
CA ASP A 27 3.00 -16.18 -33.19
C ASP A 27 1.81 -15.79 -32.27
N PRO A 28 1.96 -14.76 -31.41
CA PRO A 28 0.87 -14.30 -30.55
C PRO A 28 -0.37 -13.81 -31.30
N ARG A 29 -0.25 -13.47 -32.59
CA ARG A 29 -1.38 -13.07 -33.45
C ARG A 29 -2.23 -14.26 -33.86
N ALA A 30 -1.60 -15.40 -34.14
CA ALA A 30 -2.28 -16.61 -34.61
C ALA A 30 -3.41 -17.05 -33.66
N MET A 31 -3.18 -17.01 -32.34
CA MET A 31 -4.22 -17.30 -31.34
C MET A 31 -5.43 -16.35 -31.42
N LYS A 32 -5.18 -15.05 -31.62
CA LYS A 32 -6.26 -14.04 -31.70
C LYS A 32 -7.03 -14.11 -33.00
N ASP A 33 -6.34 -14.38 -34.10
CA ASP A 33 -6.94 -14.53 -35.42
C ASP A 33 -7.82 -15.78 -35.45
N GLU A 34 -7.30 -16.90 -34.95
CA GLU A 34 -8.03 -18.16 -34.84
C GLU A 34 -9.27 -18.02 -33.96
N LEU A 35 -9.14 -17.41 -32.79
CA LEU A 35 -10.29 -17.16 -31.91
C LEU A 35 -11.28 -16.16 -32.52
N SER A 36 -10.82 -15.20 -33.33
CA SER A 36 -11.68 -14.27 -34.06
C SER A 36 -12.49 -14.99 -35.14
N HIS A 37 -11.87 -15.89 -35.90
CA HIS A 37 -12.55 -16.74 -36.87
C HIS A 37 -13.60 -17.63 -36.19
N TYR A 38 -13.21 -18.33 -35.12
CA TYR A 38 -14.14 -19.14 -34.32
C TYR A 38 -15.36 -18.33 -33.83
N CYS A 39 -15.13 -17.11 -33.35
CA CYS A 39 -16.20 -16.24 -32.90
C CYS A 39 -17.18 -15.90 -34.03
N CYS A 40 -16.72 -15.70 -35.27
CA CYS A 40 -17.58 -15.44 -36.41
C CYS A 40 -18.50 -16.64 -36.70
N ASP A 41 -17.97 -17.86 -36.64
CA ASP A 41 -18.70 -19.08 -37.00
C ASP A 41 -19.73 -19.51 -35.93
N ARG A 42 -19.56 -19.07 -34.67
CA ARG A 42 -20.40 -19.47 -33.52
C ARG A 42 -21.35 -18.38 -33.04
N GLY A 43 -21.85 -17.56 -33.96
CA GLY A 43 -22.87 -16.52 -33.70
C GLY A 43 -22.30 -15.22 -33.09
N GLY A 44 -21.02 -14.97 -33.31
CA GLY A 44 -20.35 -13.72 -33.02
C GLY A 44 -19.65 -13.67 -31.65
N ARG A 45 -18.75 -12.69 -31.53
CA ARG A 45 -17.98 -12.39 -30.30
C ARG A 45 -18.85 -12.14 -29.06
N LYS A 46 -20.14 -11.81 -29.23
CA LYS A 46 -21.08 -11.60 -28.12
C LYS A 46 -21.37 -12.91 -27.38
N LEU A 47 -21.67 -13.98 -28.10
CA LEU A 47 -22.07 -15.26 -27.51
C LEU A 47 -20.90 -15.94 -26.80
N VAL A 48 -19.71 -15.94 -27.43
CA VAL A 48 -18.49 -16.48 -26.82
C VAL A 48 -18.12 -15.68 -25.56
N ALA A 49 -18.25 -14.35 -25.60
CA ALA A 49 -18.02 -13.51 -24.42
C ALA A 49 -19.01 -13.81 -23.30
N GLU A 50 -20.31 -13.92 -23.59
CA GLU A 50 -21.34 -14.22 -22.60
C GLU A 50 -21.11 -15.57 -21.91
N ARG A 51 -20.79 -16.62 -22.69
CA ARG A 51 -20.47 -17.95 -22.16
C ARG A 51 -19.21 -17.97 -21.32
N ALA A 52 -18.18 -17.21 -21.70
CA ALA A 52 -16.94 -17.03 -20.94
C ALA A 52 -17.05 -16.01 -19.79
N LYS A 53 -18.27 -15.54 -19.46
CA LYS A 53 -18.56 -14.50 -18.46
C LYS A 53 -17.70 -13.24 -18.63
N MET A 54 -17.39 -12.89 -19.87
CA MET A 54 -16.60 -11.73 -20.32
C MET A 54 -17.51 -10.66 -20.95
N CYS A 55 -17.14 -9.38 -20.83
CA CYS A 55 -17.86 -8.31 -21.53
C CYS A 55 -17.54 -8.32 -23.04
N LYS A 56 -18.57 -8.15 -23.89
CA LYS A 56 -18.39 -8.06 -25.37
C LYS A 56 -17.35 -7.00 -25.77
N SER A 57 -17.40 -5.83 -25.15
CA SER A 57 -16.46 -4.73 -25.41
C SER A 57 -15.02 -5.12 -25.07
N GLN A 58 -14.83 -5.83 -23.95
CA GLN A 58 -13.53 -6.34 -23.53
C GLN A 58 -13.00 -7.39 -24.51
N MET A 59 -13.84 -8.34 -24.95
CA MET A 59 -13.44 -9.36 -25.93
C MET A 59 -13.09 -8.72 -27.27
N SER A 60 -13.93 -7.79 -27.74
CA SER A 60 -13.69 -7.09 -29.01
C SER A 60 -12.42 -6.23 -28.96
N TYR A 61 -12.17 -5.53 -27.85
CA TYR A 61 -10.94 -4.77 -27.64
C TYR A 61 -9.70 -5.68 -27.66
N TRP A 62 -9.77 -6.80 -26.94
CA TRP A 62 -8.67 -7.74 -26.84
C TRP A 62 -8.32 -8.42 -28.17
N LEU A 63 -9.32 -8.86 -28.93
CA LEU A 63 -9.14 -9.50 -30.22
C LEU A 63 -8.68 -8.51 -31.30
N ASN A 64 -9.21 -7.28 -31.32
CA ASN A 64 -8.87 -6.29 -32.36
C ASN A 64 -7.52 -5.60 -32.14
N LYS A 65 -6.97 -5.59 -30.92
CA LYS A 65 -5.69 -4.93 -30.63
C LYS A 65 -4.59 -5.96 -30.39
N PRO A 66 -3.56 -6.04 -31.26
CA PRO A 66 -2.47 -7.01 -31.11
C PRO A 66 -1.77 -6.94 -29.75
N ALA A 67 -1.50 -5.72 -29.26
CA ALA A 67 -0.80 -5.49 -27.98
C ALA A 67 -1.69 -5.67 -26.73
N ALA A 68 -3.03 -5.77 -26.89
CA ALA A 68 -3.91 -5.93 -25.74
C ALA A 68 -3.72 -7.32 -25.11
N ARG A 69 -3.46 -7.35 -23.80
CA ARG A 69 -3.27 -8.58 -23.02
C ARG A 69 -4.57 -8.94 -22.29
N THR A 70 -4.75 -10.22 -22.02
CA THR A 70 -5.80 -10.73 -21.15
C THR A 70 -5.17 -11.61 -20.08
N SER A 71 -5.84 -11.80 -18.95
CA SER A 71 -5.34 -12.65 -17.86
C SER A 71 -5.45 -14.13 -18.23
N LEU A 72 -4.49 -14.96 -17.78
CA LEU A 72 -4.53 -16.42 -17.95
C LEU A 72 -5.85 -17.04 -17.43
N SER A 73 -6.37 -16.53 -16.33
CA SER A 73 -7.68 -16.94 -15.79
C SER A 73 -8.83 -16.70 -16.77
N GLN A 74 -8.78 -15.61 -17.54
CA GLN A 74 -9.80 -15.32 -18.56
C GLN A 74 -9.66 -16.24 -19.77
N LEU A 75 -8.44 -16.67 -20.11
CA LEU A 75 -8.21 -17.69 -21.15
C LEU A 75 -8.70 -19.06 -20.71
N LEU A 76 -8.48 -19.42 -19.44
CA LEU A 76 -9.04 -20.64 -18.85
C LEU A 76 -10.57 -20.63 -18.85
N ASP A 77 -11.20 -19.49 -18.54
CA ASP A 77 -12.66 -19.34 -18.60
C ASP A 77 -13.20 -19.52 -20.04
N ILE A 78 -12.48 -19.00 -21.05
CA ILE A 78 -12.83 -19.20 -22.46
C ILE A 78 -12.65 -20.67 -22.86
N ALA A 79 -11.52 -21.27 -22.48
CA ALA A 79 -11.22 -22.67 -22.76
C ALA A 79 -12.24 -23.62 -22.12
N LEU A 80 -12.66 -23.34 -20.88
CA LEU A 80 -13.69 -24.10 -20.18
C LEU A 80 -15.06 -23.98 -20.87
N ALA A 81 -15.48 -22.75 -21.21
CA ALA A 81 -16.78 -22.49 -21.81
C ALA A 81 -16.93 -23.08 -23.21
N GLU A 82 -15.87 -23.02 -24.02
CA GLU A 82 -15.86 -23.46 -25.42
C GLU A 82 -15.17 -24.83 -25.62
N GLN A 83 -14.76 -25.49 -24.54
CA GLN A 83 -14.11 -26.80 -24.50
C GLN A 83 -12.80 -26.85 -25.28
N PHE A 84 -11.97 -25.82 -25.17
CA PHE A 84 -10.65 -25.81 -25.82
C PHE A 84 -9.57 -26.39 -24.92
N ASP A 85 -8.61 -27.08 -25.55
CA ASP A 85 -7.28 -27.25 -24.97
C ASP A 85 -6.56 -25.91 -24.97
N LEU A 86 -6.13 -25.45 -23.79
CA LEU A 86 -5.53 -24.13 -23.63
C LEU A 86 -4.20 -24.01 -24.37
N VAL A 87 -3.40 -25.09 -24.42
CA VAL A 87 -2.10 -25.08 -25.11
C VAL A 87 -2.32 -24.90 -26.61
N SER A 88 -3.22 -25.69 -27.19
CA SER A 88 -3.60 -25.58 -28.60
C SER A 88 -4.10 -24.19 -28.95
N LEU A 89 -4.98 -23.62 -28.11
CA LEU A 89 -5.49 -22.27 -28.32
C LEU A 89 -4.36 -21.24 -28.34
N LEU A 90 -3.42 -21.32 -27.38
CA LEU A 90 -2.29 -20.40 -27.27
C LEU A 90 -1.33 -20.45 -28.46
N ILE A 91 -1.21 -21.59 -29.14
CA ILE A 91 -0.40 -21.75 -30.35
C ILE A 91 -1.18 -21.49 -31.65
N GLY A 92 -2.43 -21.02 -31.57
CA GLY A 92 -3.25 -20.71 -32.74
C GLY A 92 -3.95 -21.91 -33.37
N LYS A 93 -4.31 -22.93 -32.57
CA LYS A 93 -5.10 -24.08 -33.01
C LYS A 93 -6.35 -24.23 -32.15
N HIS A 94 -7.50 -24.47 -32.77
CA HIS A 94 -8.67 -24.93 -32.01
C HIS A 94 -8.61 -26.45 -31.91
N GLN A 95 -8.35 -26.99 -30.71
CA GLN A 95 -8.57 -28.40 -30.42
C GLN A 95 -9.54 -28.50 -29.25
N ARG A 96 -10.54 -29.36 -29.41
CA ARG A 96 -11.53 -29.57 -28.36
C ARG A 96 -11.10 -30.70 -27.44
N GLU A 97 -11.23 -30.47 -26.15
CA GLU A 97 -10.96 -31.47 -25.12
C GLU A 97 -12.21 -31.67 -24.26
N PRO A 98 -12.53 -32.91 -23.83
CA PRO A 98 -13.61 -33.14 -22.88
C PRO A 98 -13.35 -32.39 -21.56
N VAL A 99 -14.28 -31.51 -21.21
CA VAL A 99 -14.28 -30.78 -19.94
C VAL A 99 -15.20 -31.50 -18.94
N PRO A 100 -14.75 -31.79 -17.71
CA PRO A 100 -15.60 -32.42 -16.71
C PRO A 100 -16.60 -31.41 -16.12
N GLY A 101 -17.80 -31.90 -15.74
CA GLY A 101 -18.73 -31.15 -14.89
C GLY A 101 -19.42 -29.95 -15.54
N SER A 102 -19.54 -28.86 -14.79
CA SER A 102 -20.27 -27.65 -15.19
C SER A 102 -19.41 -26.80 -16.12
N ARG A 103 -19.97 -26.41 -17.26
CA ARG A 103 -19.31 -25.55 -18.27
C ARG A 103 -19.31 -24.07 -17.90
N GLU A 104 -19.65 -23.76 -16.66
CA GLU A 104 -19.77 -22.39 -16.20
C GLU A 104 -18.41 -21.83 -15.77
N PRO A 105 -17.98 -20.70 -16.35
CA PRO A 105 -16.81 -19.99 -15.84
C PRO A 105 -16.97 -19.58 -14.39
N ARG A 106 -15.85 -19.54 -13.67
CA ARG A 106 -15.84 -19.23 -12.24
C ARG A 106 -16.08 -17.75 -11.96
N ARG A 107 -15.83 -16.87 -12.94
CA ARG A 107 -15.99 -15.43 -12.75
C ARG A 107 -17.46 -15.04 -12.66
N VAL A 108 -17.87 -14.54 -11.50
CA VAL A 108 -19.13 -13.81 -11.37
C VAL A 108 -19.03 -12.53 -12.21
N ARG A 109 -19.98 -12.31 -13.13
CA ARG A 109 -20.05 -11.12 -13.96
C ARG A 109 -20.09 -9.89 -13.05
N ARG A 110 -19.06 -9.04 -13.11
CA ARG A 110 -19.03 -7.77 -12.38
C ARG A 110 -20.13 -6.88 -12.98
N MET A 111 -21.27 -6.78 -12.31
CA MET A 111 -22.33 -5.85 -12.71
C MET A 111 -21.77 -4.43 -12.58
N SER A 112 -21.67 -3.70 -13.70
CA SER A 112 -21.43 -2.27 -13.63
C SER A 112 -22.74 -1.62 -13.19
N LEU A 113 -22.90 -1.41 -11.88
CA LEU A 113 -23.94 -0.54 -11.38
C LEU A 113 -23.70 0.85 -11.98
N ARG A 114 -24.76 1.44 -12.55
CA ARG A 114 -24.72 2.80 -13.05
C ARG A 114 -24.52 3.69 -11.83
N ALA A 115 -23.35 4.30 -11.70
CA ALA A 115 -23.01 5.10 -10.54
C ALA A 115 -23.90 6.35 -10.50
N ASP A 116 -24.54 6.60 -9.35
CA ASP A 116 -25.28 7.84 -9.12
C ASP A 116 -24.28 8.95 -8.79
N HIS A 117 -23.91 9.72 -9.81
CA HIS A 117 -22.94 10.80 -9.69
C HIS A 117 -23.41 11.95 -8.79
N ALA A 118 -24.72 12.20 -8.70
CA ALA A 118 -25.27 13.24 -7.83
C ALA A 118 -25.18 12.85 -6.35
N ARG A 119 -25.42 11.57 -6.05
CA ARG A 119 -25.19 11.02 -4.71
C ARG A 119 -23.70 11.03 -4.35
N ILE A 120 -22.82 10.61 -5.25
CA ILE A 120 -21.37 10.63 -5.01
C ILE A 120 -20.87 12.04 -4.72
N HIS A 121 -21.29 13.04 -5.50
CA HIS A 121 -20.91 14.43 -5.29
C HIS A 121 -21.31 14.92 -3.90
N ARG A 122 -22.56 14.68 -3.47
CA ARG A 122 -23.02 15.05 -2.12
C ARG A 122 -22.20 14.39 -1.02
N LEU A 123 -21.90 13.10 -1.14
CA LEU A 123 -21.09 12.38 -0.15
C LEU A 123 -19.64 12.89 -0.09
N LEU A 124 -19.06 13.28 -1.23
CA LEU A 124 -17.72 13.87 -1.25
C LEU A 124 -17.69 15.27 -0.62
N VAL A 125 -18.72 16.10 -0.85
CA VAL A 125 -18.85 17.41 -0.19
C VAL A 125 -18.98 17.23 1.32
N GLU A 126 -19.90 16.36 1.76
CA GLU A 126 -20.09 16.05 3.18
C GLU A 126 -18.80 15.52 3.83
N ALA A 127 -18.07 14.64 3.15
CA ALA A 127 -16.80 14.11 3.64
C ALA A 127 -15.71 15.19 3.76
N ASN A 128 -15.66 16.17 2.84
CA ASN A 128 -14.73 17.30 2.94
C ASN A 128 -15.05 18.18 4.15
N GLU A 129 -16.34 18.41 4.43
CA GLU A 129 -16.77 19.21 5.58
C GLU A 129 -16.50 18.50 6.91
N LEU A 130 -16.70 17.19 6.96
CA LEU A 130 -16.57 16.38 8.19
C LEU A 130 -15.17 15.77 8.40
N GLY A 131 -14.25 15.91 7.45
CA GLY A 131 -12.90 15.33 7.52
C GLY A 131 -12.86 13.81 7.35
N GLY A 132 -13.73 13.26 6.50
CA GLY A 132 -13.81 11.83 6.19
C GLY A 132 -12.69 11.32 5.29
N SER A 133 -12.80 10.07 4.84
CA SER A 133 -11.87 9.46 3.90
C SER A 133 -12.54 9.04 2.59
N VAL A 134 -11.77 9.08 1.50
CA VAL A 134 -12.20 8.63 0.17
C VAL A 134 -12.65 7.15 0.21
N THR A 135 -12.05 6.34 1.07
CA THR A 135 -12.40 4.93 1.27
C THR A 135 -13.78 4.76 1.91
N GLU A 136 -14.12 5.58 2.90
CA GLU A 136 -15.45 5.57 3.53
C GLU A 136 -16.53 6.00 2.53
N VAL A 137 -16.25 7.06 1.74
CA VAL A 137 -17.15 7.52 0.68
C VAL A 137 -17.38 6.44 -0.38
N ALA A 138 -16.32 5.73 -0.78
CA ALA A 138 -16.40 4.62 -1.75
C ALA A 138 -17.30 3.49 -1.23
N GLN A 139 -17.11 3.11 0.04
CA GLN A 139 -17.89 2.08 0.70
C GLN A 139 -19.37 2.50 0.83
N GLN A 140 -19.64 3.72 1.26
CA GLN A 140 -20.99 4.25 1.45
C GLN A 140 -21.74 4.41 0.12
N ALA A 141 -21.05 4.81 -0.93
CA ALA A 141 -21.61 4.93 -2.28
C ALA A 141 -21.70 3.59 -3.03
N GLY A 142 -21.02 2.54 -2.54
CA GLY A 142 -20.94 1.24 -3.22
C GLY A 142 -20.19 1.30 -4.56
N VAL A 143 -19.21 2.20 -4.68
CA VAL A 143 -18.44 2.41 -5.93
C VAL A 143 -16.95 2.27 -5.69
N ASN A 144 -16.20 2.02 -6.76
CA ASN A 144 -14.74 1.96 -6.69
C ASN A 144 -14.13 3.37 -6.64
N LEU A 145 -12.91 3.47 -6.10
CA LEU A 145 -12.13 4.72 -6.06
C LEU A 145 -11.97 5.39 -7.45
N SER A 146 -11.85 4.59 -8.52
CA SER A 146 -11.78 5.12 -9.89
C SER A 146 -13.05 5.84 -10.35
N THR A 147 -14.19 5.56 -9.72
CA THR A 147 -15.46 6.24 -9.98
C THR A 147 -15.55 7.55 -9.21
N LEU A 148 -14.99 7.59 -7.99
CA LEU A 148 -14.86 8.82 -7.20
C LEU A 148 -13.90 9.80 -7.85
N ALA A 149 -12.78 9.31 -8.40
CA ALA A 149 -11.77 10.13 -9.08
C ALA A 149 -12.29 10.91 -10.31
N LYS A 150 -13.51 10.64 -10.78
CA LYS A 150 -14.18 11.45 -11.81
C LYS A 150 -14.64 12.82 -11.28
N HIS A 151 -14.77 12.97 -9.97
CA HIS A 151 -15.02 14.24 -9.28
C HIS A 151 -13.68 14.75 -8.75
N GLU A 152 -12.80 15.13 -9.67
CA GLU A 152 -11.37 15.35 -9.42
C GLU A 152 -11.10 16.33 -8.27
N ASP A 153 -11.71 17.52 -8.32
CA ASP A 153 -11.47 18.57 -7.32
C ASP A 153 -11.81 18.11 -5.90
N LEU A 154 -12.99 17.53 -5.70
CA LEU A 154 -13.44 17.05 -4.39
C LEU A 154 -12.64 15.84 -3.91
N TYR A 155 -12.27 14.94 -4.84
CA TYR A 155 -11.46 13.77 -4.54
C TYR A 155 -10.05 14.15 -4.10
N LEU A 156 -9.42 15.11 -4.79
CA LEU A 156 -8.09 15.60 -4.45
C LEU A 156 -8.10 16.36 -3.13
N ALA A 157 -9.07 17.27 -2.93
CA ALA A 157 -9.23 18.01 -1.69
C ALA A 157 -9.34 17.08 -0.46
N LEU A 158 -10.17 16.04 -0.52
CA LEU A 158 -10.34 15.09 0.58
C LEU A 158 -9.03 14.33 0.88
N ARG A 159 -8.28 14.00 -0.17
CA ARG A 159 -7.02 13.28 -0.05
C ARG A 159 -5.92 14.16 0.53
N GLU A 160 -5.83 15.41 0.10
CA GLU A 160 -4.90 16.41 0.62
C GLU A 160 -5.21 16.72 2.08
N GLN A 161 -6.46 17.03 2.42
CA GLN A 161 -6.88 17.28 3.80
C GLN A 161 -6.54 16.10 4.73
N ARG A 162 -6.72 14.85 4.26
CA ARG A 162 -6.37 13.67 5.05
C ARG A 162 -4.86 13.50 5.20
N GLN A 163 -4.11 13.75 4.13
CA GLN A 163 -2.65 13.71 4.16
C GLN A 163 -2.11 14.76 5.14
N ASP A 164 -2.60 15.99 5.04
CA ASP A 164 -2.25 17.08 5.94
C ASP A 164 -2.59 16.72 7.38
N ALA A 165 -3.79 16.21 7.65
CA ALA A 165 -4.18 15.79 9.00
C ALA A 165 -3.26 14.69 9.56
N MET A 166 -2.85 13.73 8.74
CA MET A 166 -1.89 12.70 9.14
C MET A 166 -0.50 13.29 9.43
N GLU A 167 -0.03 14.21 8.59
CA GLU A 167 1.25 14.90 8.78
C GLU A 167 1.23 15.76 10.05
N HIS A 168 0.15 16.50 10.31
CA HIS A 168 -0.03 17.28 11.53
C HIS A 168 -0.07 16.38 12.78
N ALA A 169 -0.80 15.25 12.74
CA ALA A 169 -0.86 14.31 13.86
C ALA A 169 0.50 13.64 14.14
N GLU A 170 1.26 13.34 13.09
CA GLU A 170 2.62 12.80 13.21
C GLU A 170 3.60 13.86 13.75
N ALA A 171 3.50 15.11 13.30
CA ALA A 171 4.28 16.23 13.82
C ALA A 171 3.95 16.49 15.31
N ALA A 172 2.68 16.46 15.69
CA ALA A 172 2.23 16.59 17.08
C ALA A 172 2.82 15.49 17.98
N ARG A 173 2.75 14.23 17.54
CA ARG A 173 3.36 13.09 18.27
C ARG A 173 4.87 13.24 18.46
N ARG A 174 5.57 13.76 17.44
CA ARG A 174 7.02 14.04 17.54
C ARG A 174 7.31 15.16 18.53
N LEU A 175 6.53 16.24 18.50
CA LEU A 175 6.68 17.37 19.42
C LEU A 175 6.46 16.93 20.87
N GLU A 176 5.41 16.16 21.13
CA GLU A 176 5.12 15.60 22.46
C GLU A 176 6.26 14.73 22.97
N ALA A 177 6.76 13.80 22.13
CA ALA A 177 7.87 12.93 22.49
C ALA A 177 9.19 13.70 22.74
N ILE A 178 9.42 14.83 22.05
CA ILE A 178 10.56 15.71 22.31
C ILE A 178 10.36 16.44 23.63
N ALA A 179 9.17 16.98 23.89
CA ALA A 179 8.86 17.70 25.13
C ALA A 179 9.00 16.80 26.36
N GLU A 180 8.52 15.56 26.29
CA GLU A 180 8.70 14.56 27.35
C GLU A 180 10.18 14.25 27.58
N ALA A 181 10.94 14.03 26.51
CA ALA A 181 12.38 13.78 26.61
C ALA A 181 13.14 14.99 27.16
N GLU A 182 12.73 16.22 26.80
CA GLU A 182 13.29 17.48 27.29
C GLU A 182 13.04 17.66 28.79
N ASP A 183 11.82 17.44 29.26
CA ASP A 183 11.47 17.52 30.69
C ASP A 183 12.26 16.50 31.51
N VAL A 184 12.26 15.23 31.06
CA VAL A 184 12.99 14.14 31.71
C VAL A 184 14.49 14.41 31.72
N TYR A 185 15.05 14.88 30.62
CA TYR A 185 16.45 15.30 30.57
C TYR A 185 16.73 16.37 31.63
N ALA A 186 15.87 17.39 31.69
CA ALA A 186 16.08 18.51 32.59
C ALA A 186 16.04 18.09 34.05
N ARG A 187 15.06 17.27 34.43
CA ARG A 187 14.93 16.72 35.78
C ARG A 187 16.14 15.89 36.21
N LEU A 188 16.62 15.01 35.34
CA LEU A 188 17.80 14.16 35.63
C LEU A 188 19.05 15.01 35.85
N VAL A 189 19.30 16.00 35.00
CA VAL A 189 20.45 16.90 35.18
C VAL A 189 20.32 17.71 36.47
N SER A 190 19.14 18.24 36.75
CA SER A 190 18.87 18.97 38.00
C SER A 190 19.03 18.11 39.26
N SER A 191 18.75 16.80 39.19
CA SER A 191 18.94 15.85 40.29
C SER A 191 20.38 15.34 40.43
N GLY A 192 21.32 15.80 39.59
CA GLY A 192 22.69 15.31 39.63
C GLY A 192 22.85 13.91 39.01
N THR A 193 21.93 13.49 38.13
CA THR A 193 21.90 12.16 37.53
C THR A 193 22.11 12.23 36.01
N ARG A 194 22.92 11.32 35.46
CA ARG A 194 23.19 11.33 34.02
C ARG A 194 21.92 10.94 33.26
N PRO A 195 21.51 11.67 32.19
CA PRO A 195 20.29 11.40 31.43
C PRO A 195 20.37 10.11 30.59
N THR A 196 20.39 8.96 31.22
CA THR A 196 20.38 7.66 30.53
C THR A 196 18.95 7.14 30.40
N MET A 197 18.68 6.23 29.45
CA MET A 197 17.35 5.61 29.34
C MET A 197 16.98 4.83 30.62
N ARG A 198 17.98 4.25 31.30
CA ARG A 198 17.78 3.59 32.59
C ARG A 198 17.32 4.58 33.65
N ALA A 199 18.06 5.67 33.83
CA ALA A 199 17.70 6.72 34.77
C ALA A 199 16.35 7.38 34.44
N ALA A 200 16.03 7.56 33.16
CA ALA A 200 14.71 8.03 32.73
C ALA A 200 13.61 7.03 33.11
N SER A 201 13.85 5.72 32.95
CA SER A 201 12.91 4.68 33.34
C SER A 201 12.69 4.65 34.85
N ASP A 202 13.78 4.70 35.62
CA ASP A 202 13.74 4.71 37.08
C ASP A 202 13.00 5.97 37.60
N MET A 203 13.22 7.12 36.96
CA MET A 203 12.61 8.40 37.36
C MET A 203 11.13 8.55 36.97
N THR A 204 10.72 7.97 35.84
CA THR A 204 9.32 8.07 35.35
C THR A 204 8.47 6.87 35.76
N GLY A 205 9.07 5.76 36.16
CA GLY A 205 8.38 4.48 36.36
C GLY A 205 7.98 3.78 35.06
N GLU A 206 8.34 4.34 33.90
CA GLU A 206 7.98 3.80 32.59
C GLU A 206 9.17 3.19 31.87
N CYS A 207 8.94 2.28 30.92
CA CYS A 207 10.04 1.71 30.15
C CYS A 207 10.44 2.65 29.00
N TRP A 208 11.69 3.14 29.02
CA TRP A 208 12.29 3.96 27.95
C TRP A 208 13.19 3.10 27.05
N ARG A 209 12.90 3.12 25.74
CA ARG A 209 13.67 2.36 24.73
C ARG A 209 14.00 3.20 23.51
N GLU A 210 15.11 2.87 22.84
CA GLU A 210 15.52 3.52 21.59
C GLU A 210 14.48 3.36 20.45
N SER A 211 13.69 2.29 20.49
CA SER A 211 12.62 2.06 19.51
C SER A 211 11.42 2.99 19.67
N GLN A 212 11.30 3.70 20.80
CA GLN A 212 10.24 4.68 21.05
C GLN A 212 10.71 6.09 20.67
N LEU A 213 9.79 6.93 20.18
CA LEU A 213 10.12 8.31 19.80
C LEU A 213 10.75 9.09 20.96
N ARG A 214 10.20 9.00 22.18
CA ARG A 214 10.74 9.67 23.37
C ARG A 214 12.15 9.22 23.76
N GLY A 215 12.43 7.91 23.71
CA GLY A 215 13.74 7.36 24.02
C GLY A 215 14.78 7.75 22.98
N MET A 216 14.40 7.71 21.70
CA MET A 216 15.22 8.24 20.61
C MET A 216 15.47 9.75 20.78
N SER A 217 14.44 10.56 21.07
CA SER A 217 14.56 11.99 21.36
C SER A 217 15.58 12.27 22.46
N LEU A 218 15.52 11.53 23.57
CA LEU A 218 16.45 11.68 24.69
C LEU A 218 17.91 11.45 24.27
N ILE A 219 18.18 10.40 23.49
CA ILE A 219 19.53 10.12 22.96
C ILE A 219 19.99 11.24 22.02
N LEU A 220 19.11 11.72 21.16
CA LEU A 220 19.45 12.77 20.19
C LEU A 220 19.66 14.14 20.85
N LEU A 221 18.92 14.46 21.92
CA LEU A 221 19.16 15.66 22.72
C LEU A 221 20.53 15.61 23.39
N ARG A 222 20.89 14.49 24.02
CA ARG A 222 22.24 14.27 24.58
C ARG A 222 23.35 14.49 23.57
N PHE A 223 23.20 13.91 22.37
CA PHE A 223 24.15 14.10 21.29
C PHE A 223 24.24 15.57 20.86
N LYS A 224 23.10 16.25 20.66
CA LYS A 224 23.06 17.68 20.29
C LYS A 224 23.62 18.61 21.36
N LEU A 225 23.56 18.21 22.63
CA LEU A 225 24.15 18.92 23.77
C LEU A 225 25.66 18.63 23.94
N GLY A 226 26.27 17.83 23.06
CA GLY A 226 27.72 17.71 22.96
C GLY A 226 28.32 16.49 23.65
N GLU A 227 27.50 15.49 24.02
CA GLU A 227 27.99 14.29 24.68
C GLU A 227 28.82 13.42 23.72
N LYS A 228 30.16 13.50 23.85
CA LYS A 228 31.13 12.90 22.91
C LYS A 228 31.19 11.37 22.93
N GLN A 229 30.69 10.74 23.99
CA GLN A 229 30.73 9.28 24.16
C GLN A 229 29.60 8.56 23.42
N LEU A 230 28.60 9.29 22.93
CA LEU A 230 27.47 8.69 22.21
C LEU A 230 27.79 8.57 20.72
N LYS A 231 27.64 7.35 20.20
CA LYS A 231 27.51 7.17 18.75
C LYS A 231 26.11 7.61 18.34
N VAL A 232 26.03 8.43 17.30
CA VAL A 232 24.76 8.81 16.68
C VAL A 232 24.03 7.53 16.25
N PRO A 233 22.79 7.29 16.70
CA PRO A 233 22.01 6.16 16.22
C PRO A 233 21.95 6.15 14.69
N GLY A 234 22.11 4.99 14.05
CA GLY A 234 22.07 4.89 12.58
C GLY A 234 20.77 5.45 11.97
N ARG A 235 19.66 5.35 12.72
CA ARG A 235 18.35 5.90 12.36
C ARG A 235 18.30 7.44 12.37
N TYR A 236 19.29 8.13 12.95
CA TYR A 236 19.35 9.59 12.91
C TYR A 236 19.53 10.12 11.48
N ALA A 237 20.34 9.44 10.65
CA ALA A 237 20.53 9.83 9.26
C ALA A 237 19.20 9.78 8.47
N SER A 238 18.31 8.85 8.83
CA SER A 238 16.98 8.70 8.24
C SER A 238 15.90 9.58 8.89
N THR A 239 16.22 10.39 9.91
CA THR A 239 15.24 11.34 10.47
C THR A 239 15.02 12.53 9.53
N GLY A 240 13.75 12.92 9.36
CA GLY A 240 13.35 14.03 8.50
C GLY A 240 13.92 15.39 8.97
N ARG A 241 14.01 16.36 8.04
CA ARG A 241 14.52 17.72 8.32
C ARG A 241 13.77 18.41 9.45
N GLU A 242 12.44 18.30 9.44
CA GLU A 242 11.55 18.87 10.43
C GLU A 242 11.90 18.41 11.85
N TYR A 243 11.92 17.09 12.08
CA TYR A 243 12.24 16.50 13.38
C TYR A 243 13.61 16.92 13.91
N ARG A 244 14.62 16.99 13.03
CA ARG A 244 15.96 17.48 13.39
C ARG A 244 15.97 18.96 13.81
N SER A 245 15.07 19.78 13.24
CA SER A 245 14.89 21.19 13.61
C SER A 245 14.21 21.29 14.97
N MET A 246 13.15 20.51 15.21
CA MET A 246 12.46 20.48 16.51
C MET A 246 13.43 20.10 17.64
N LEU A 247 14.25 19.06 17.43
CA LEU A 247 15.29 18.65 18.38
C LEU A 247 16.39 19.71 18.58
N ARG A 248 16.69 20.53 17.57
CA ARG A 248 17.65 21.64 17.72
C ARG A 248 17.08 22.72 18.64
N ALA A 249 15.83 23.13 18.41
CA ALA A 249 15.15 24.10 19.26
C ALA A 249 15.02 23.62 20.72
N ALA A 250 14.71 22.34 20.93
CA ALA A 250 14.68 21.74 22.27
C ALA A 250 16.06 21.73 22.96
N ALA A 251 17.12 21.40 22.22
CA ALA A 251 18.47 21.48 22.77
C ALA A 251 18.90 22.91 23.11
N GLU A 252 18.48 23.92 22.34
CA GLU A 252 18.70 25.34 22.64
C GLU A 252 17.99 25.74 23.95
N ARG A 253 16.70 25.39 24.11
CA ARG A 253 15.97 25.63 25.37
C ARG A 253 16.65 24.99 26.58
N LEU A 254 17.16 23.76 26.46
CA LEU A 254 17.91 23.10 27.53
C LEU A 254 19.23 23.83 27.83
N ARG A 255 19.95 24.31 26.81
CA ARG A 255 21.17 25.11 27.02
C ARG A 255 20.87 26.38 27.80
N ASP A 256 19.83 27.10 27.40
CA ASP A 256 19.41 28.33 28.06
C ASP A 256 19.02 28.07 29.52
N ARG A 257 18.23 27.01 29.77
CA ARG A 257 17.82 26.59 31.11
C ARG A 257 18.99 26.29 32.03
N PHE A 258 20.09 25.76 31.51
CA PHE A 258 21.28 25.40 32.28
C PHE A 258 22.42 26.44 32.20
N GLY A 259 22.21 27.59 31.54
CA GLY A 259 23.23 28.62 31.37
C GLY A 259 24.47 28.12 30.63
N LEU A 260 24.27 27.22 29.65
CA LEU A 260 25.35 26.58 28.90
C LEU A 260 25.68 27.36 27.64
N GLY A 261 26.97 27.60 27.42
CA GLY A 261 27.45 28.12 26.14
C GLY A 261 27.22 27.12 24.98
N PRO A 262 27.40 27.55 23.71
CA PRO A 262 27.06 26.74 22.53
C PRO A 262 27.73 25.35 22.48
N SER A 263 28.93 25.25 23.07
CA SER A 263 29.77 24.03 23.10
C SER A 263 29.93 23.43 24.50
N ALA A 264 29.20 23.92 25.51
CA ALA A 264 29.31 23.43 26.87
C ALA A 264 28.48 22.15 27.05
N ASP A 265 29.14 21.09 27.52
CA ASP A 265 28.51 19.83 27.89
C ASP A 265 27.84 19.98 29.28
N PRO A 266 26.50 19.89 29.38
CA PRO A 266 25.79 19.92 30.66
C PRO A 266 26.36 18.90 31.65
N LEU A 267 26.85 17.78 31.12
CA LEU A 267 27.33 16.63 31.88
C LEU A 267 28.80 16.77 32.33
N ARG A 268 29.47 17.87 32.02
CA ARG A 268 30.82 18.16 32.57
C ARG A 268 30.80 18.98 33.86
N ARG A 269 29.69 19.65 34.18
CA ARG A 269 29.58 20.52 35.36
C ARG A 269 28.91 19.86 36.57
N VAL A 270 28.31 18.68 36.37
CA VAL A 270 27.57 17.97 37.41
C VAL A 270 28.37 16.74 37.84
N PRO A 271 28.86 16.64 39.08
CA PRO A 271 29.48 15.43 39.58
C PRO A 271 28.39 14.35 39.70
N PHE A 272 28.28 13.49 38.69
CA PHE A 272 27.31 12.40 38.72
C PHE A 272 27.74 11.33 39.71
N VAL A 273 26.85 10.95 40.61
CA VAL A 273 27.01 9.74 41.41
C VAL A 273 26.90 8.55 40.46
N LEU A 274 27.95 7.74 40.36
CA LEU A 274 27.90 6.45 39.68
C LEU A 274 27.13 5.49 40.59
N THR A 275 25.86 5.23 40.25
CA THR A 275 25.09 4.10 40.81
C THR A 275 25.05 2.96 39.81
#